data_AF-A0A2V1GP94-F1
#
_entry.id   AF-A0A2V1GP94-F1
#
_cell.length_a   1.000
_cell.length_b   1.000
_cell.length_c   1.000
_cell.angle_alpha   90.00
_cell.angle_beta   90.00
_cell.angle_gamma   90.00
#
_symmetry.space_group_name_H-M   'P 1'
#
loop_
_entity.id
_entity.type
_entity.pdbx_description
1 polymer ?
#
loop_
_entity_poly.entity_id
_entity_poly.type
_entity_poly.pdbx_seq_one_letter_code
_entity_poly.pdbx_strand_id
1 'polypeptide(L)' 'MHQIFTCIQSYLIYGNPSAKITLQEYGDIECPYCRKMHSVIKQVINHSQGVINWEFPIP' A
#
# COMPACT_ATOMS: atom_id res chain seq x y z
N MET A 1 -12.61 -23.02 -1.86
CA MET A 1 -13.22 -21.70 -1.54
C MET A 1 -12.33 -20.64 -2.16
N HIS A 2 -12.15 -20.70 -3.48
CA HIS A 2 -13.04 -20.10 -4.50
C HIS A 2 -12.85 -18.56 -4.51
N GLN A 3 -11.72 -18.08 -5.05
CA GLN A 3 -11.56 -17.63 -6.46
C GLN A 3 -12.04 -16.17 -6.67
N ILE A 4 -11.23 -15.13 -6.34
CA ILE A 4 -11.25 -13.77 -6.98
C ILE A 4 -9.91 -13.00 -6.77
N PHE A 5 -8.75 -13.60 -7.04
CA PHE A 5 -7.53 -12.78 -7.26
C PHE A 5 -7.23 -12.81 -8.75
N THR A 6 -7.95 -11.98 -9.47
CA THR A 6 -7.68 -11.66 -10.87
C THR A 6 -6.21 -11.28 -11.06
N CYS A 7 -5.51 -12.10 -11.85
CA CYS A 7 -4.61 -11.71 -12.93
C CYS A 7 -3.91 -10.32 -12.83
N ILE A 8 -2.58 -10.33 -12.80
CA ILE A 8 -1.66 -9.28 -13.34
C ILE A 8 -1.52 -7.88 -12.70
N GLN A 9 -2.11 -7.54 -11.55
CA GLN A 9 -1.77 -6.25 -10.91
C GLN A 9 -0.40 -6.32 -10.20
N SER A 10 0.59 -5.59 -10.74
CA SER A 10 1.88 -5.38 -10.06
C SER A 10 1.72 -4.25 -9.03
N TYR A 11 2.18 -4.45 -7.79
CA TYR A 11 2.08 -3.46 -6.72
C TYR A 11 3.46 -2.91 -6.36
N LEU A 12 3.54 -1.61 -6.07
CA LEU A 12 4.67 -1.01 -5.37
C LEU A 12 4.49 -1.24 -3.88
N ILE A 13 5.47 -1.90 -3.25
CA ILE A 13 5.43 -2.25 -1.84
C ILE A 13 6.37 -1.33 -1.05
N TYR A 14 5.86 -0.76 0.04
CA TYR A 14 6.68 -0.05 1.03
C TYR A 14 6.57 -0.72 2.41
N GLY A 15 7.71 -1.11 3.00
CA GLY A 15 7.77 -1.84 4.26
C GLY A 15 8.16 -3.31 4.08
N ASN A 16 7.82 -4.15 5.07
CA ASN A 16 8.12 -5.59 5.04
C ASN A 16 7.13 -6.32 4.11
N PRO A 17 7.56 -6.97 3.00
CA PRO A 17 6.65 -7.70 2.11
C PRO A 17 5.95 -8.90 2.76
N SER A 18 6.45 -9.37 3.91
CA SER A 18 5.85 -10.43 4.71
C SER A 18 5.14 -9.89 5.95
N ALA A 19 4.77 -8.61 5.96
CA ALA A 19 3.97 -8.00 7.01
C ALA A 19 2.65 -8.74 7.20
N LYS A 20 2.13 -8.72 8.43
CA LYS A 20 0.88 -9.41 8.77
C LYS A 20 -0.34 -8.67 8.22
N ILE A 21 -0.21 -7.37 7.98
CA ILE A 21 -1.31 -6.49 7.55
C ILE A 21 -0.86 -5.69 6.34
N THR A 22 -1.68 -5.72 5.29
CA THR A 22 -1.50 -4.90 4.09
C THR A 22 -2.43 -3.70 4.11
N LEU A 23 -1.87 -2.50 4.01
CA LEU A 23 -2.59 -1.27 3.72
C LEU A 23 -2.57 -1.03 2.22
N GLN A 24 -3.69 -1.30 1.56
CA GLN A 24 -3.86 -1.05 0.13
C GLN A 24 -4.34 0.39 -0.08
N GLU A 25 -3.57 1.18 -0.82
CA GLU A 25 -3.99 2.51 -1.25
C GLU A 25 -4.34 2.54 -2.73
N TYR A 26 -5.45 3.19 -3.07
CA TYR A 26 -5.77 3.63 -4.42
C TYR A 26 -5.75 5.15 -4.45
N GLY A 27 -4.97 5.73 -5.36
CA GLY A 27 -4.80 7.16 -5.45
C GLY A 27 -4.49 7.60 -6.87
N ASP A 28 -4.78 8.86 -7.16
CA ASP A 28 -4.44 9.52 -8.40
C ASP A 28 -3.15 10.34 -8.19
N ILE A 29 -2.17 10.18 -9.08
CA ILE A 29 -0.89 10.88 -9.01
C ILE A 29 -1.03 12.41 -9.19
N GLU A 30 -2.11 12.84 -9.84
CA GLU A 30 -2.45 14.25 -10.05
C GLU A 30 -3.18 14.87 -8.85
N CYS A 31 -3.71 14.04 -7.93
CA CYS A 31 -4.44 14.53 -6.77
C CYS A 31 -3.51 15.13 -5.70
N PRO A 32 -3.64 16.43 -5.37
CA PRO A 32 -2.78 17.09 -4.40
C PRO A 32 -3.02 16.62 -2.96
N TYR A 33 -4.20 16.09 -2.65
CA TYR A 33 -4.53 15.57 -1.32
C TYR A 33 -3.95 14.17 -1.11
N CYS A 34 -4.01 13.28 -2.11
CA CYS A 34 -3.36 11.96 -2.07
C CYS A 34 -1.85 12.10 -1.78
N ARG A 35 -1.18 13.04 -2.46
CA ARG A 35 0.23 13.34 -2.22
C ARG A 35 0.54 13.70 -0.76
N LYS A 36 -0.31 14.50 -0.11
CA LYS A 36 -0.12 14.89 1.30
C LYS A 36 -0.27 13.68 2.22
N MET A 37 -1.25 12.82 1.94
CA MET A 37 -1.53 11.61 2.73
C MET A 37 -0.36 10.62 2.76
N HIS A 38 0.39 10.47 1.66
CA HIS A 38 1.56 9.58 1.59
C HIS A 38 2.58 9.83 2.71
N SER A 39 2.75 11.07 3.16
CA SER A 39 3.68 11.40 4.25
C SER A 39 3.24 10.84 5.59
N VAL A 40 1.93 10.77 5.84
CA VAL A 40 1.34 10.23 7.06
C VAL A 40 1.36 8.70 7.02
N ILE A 41 1.03 8.11 5.88
CA ILE A 41 1.07 6.64 5.71
C ILE A 41 2.48 6.10 5.95
N LYS A 42 3.51 6.77 5.43
CA LYS A 42 4.91 6.40 5.70
C LYS A 42 5.23 6.41 7.20
N GLN A 43 4.74 7.39 7.96
CA GLN A 43 4.93 7.44 9.41
C GLN A 43 4.25 6.26 10.11
N VAL A 44 3.02 5.93 9.72
CA VAL A 44 2.29 4.77 10.25
C VAL A 44 3.08 3.48 10.04
N ILE A 45 3.61 3.28 8.84
CA ILE A 45 4.37 2.07 8.50
C ILE A 45 5.68 2.00 9.26
N ASN A 46 6.42 3.10 9.32
CA ASN A 46 7.70 3.16 10.05
C ASN A 46 7.51 2.91 11.55
N HIS A 47 6.42 3.38 12.15
CA HIS A 47 6.10 3.12 13.55
C HIS A 47 5.46 1.75 13.81
N SER A 48 5.02 1.03 12.77
CA SER A 48 4.38 -0.28 12.90
C SER A 48 5.33 -1.42 13.26
N GLN A 49 6.65 -1.17 13.34
CA GLN A 49 7.68 -2.18 13.61
C GLN A 49 7.62 -3.37 12.62
N GLY A 50 7.27 -3.10 11.36
CA GLY A 50 7.21 -4.11 10.30
C GLY A 50 5.96 -4.98 10.30
N VAL A 51 4.96 -4.64 11.13
CA VAL A 51 3.65 -5.33 11.17
C VAL A 51 2.79 -4.96 9.97
N ILE A 52 2.98 -3.77 9.39
CA ILE A 52 2.19 -3.24 8.29
C ILE A 52 3.09 -3.01 7.06
N ASN A 53 2.60 -3.39 5.88
CA ASN A 53 3.13 -2.93 4.60
C ASN A 53 2.13 -2.05 3.86
N TRP A 54 2.64 -1.16 3.00
CA TRP A 54 1.86 -0.40 2.04
C TRP A 54 1.90 -1.09 0.71
N GLU A 55 0.77 -1.12 0.02
CA GLU A 55 0.71 -1.48 -1.40
C GLU A 55 0.00 -0.38 -2.18
N PHE A 56 0.64 0.05 -3.27
CA PHE A 56 0.06 0.96 -4.26
C PHE A 56 0.02 0.26 -5.61
N PRO A 57 -1.15 0.15 -6.27
CA PRO A 57 -1.27 -0.54 -7.55
C PRO A 57 -0.55 0.27 -8.62
N ILE A 58 0.22 -0.43 -9.45
CA ILE A 58 0.71 0.14 -10.69
C ILE A 58 -0.48 0.14 -11.66
N PRO A 59 -0.78 1.27 -12.33
CA PRO A 59 -1.77 1.30 -13.40
C PRO A 59 -1.40 0.35 -14.56
#